data_AF-A0A1C6ERM4-F1
#
_entry.id   AF-A0A1C6ERM4-F1
#
_cell.length_a   1.000
_cell.length_b   1.000
_cell.length_c   1.000
_cell.angle_alpha   90.00
_cell.angle_beta   90.00
_cell.angle_gamma   90.00
#
_symmetry.space_group_name_H-M   'P 1'
#
loop_
_entity.id
_entity.type
_entity.pdbx_description
1 polymer ?
#
loop_
_entity_poly.entity_id
_entity_poly.type
_entity_poly.pdbx_seq_one_letter_code
_entity_poly.pdbx_strand_id
1 'polypeptide(L)'
;MLYCNPNWLCNYLHKDKLINKYDIWLANWGVSAPSYNCAIWQYSENGSVPGISGSVDMNWIYKDYISTKPATTKPVTKPSNVKKTDYSVKVTAQAGLNVRKGAGTNLGTFFGIHI
;
A
#
# COMPACT_ATOMS: atom_id res chain seq x y z
N MET A 1 -10.76 13.20 4.62
CA MET A 1 -11.02 11.77 4.35
C MET A 1 -12.25 11.35 5.16
N LEU A 2 -13.10 10.49 4.62
CA LEU A 2 -14.24 9.86 5.30
C LEU A 2 -14.11 8.34 5.25
N TYR A 3 -14.08 7.68 6.41
CA TYR A 3 -14.06 6.22 6.52
C TYR A 3 -15.49 5.67 6.76
N CYS A 4 -15.92 4.70 5.96
CA CYS A 4 -17.21 4.01 6.15
C CYS A 4 -17.31 2.74 5.29
N ASN A 5 -18.29 1.89 5.59
CA ASN A 5 -18.67 0.77 4.72
C ASN A 5 -19.79 1.17 3.72
N PRO A 6 -20.02 0.41 2.64
CA PRO A 6 -21.05 0.69 1.64
C PRO A 6 -22.46 0.94 2.21
N ASN A 7 -22.86 0.17 3.23
CA ASN A 7 -24.18 0.29 3.85
C ASN A 7 -24.34 1.66 4.53
N TRP A 8 -23.37 2.06 5.34
CA TRP A 8 -23.35 3.37 5.97
C TRP A 8 -23.29 4.50 4.95
N LEU A 9 -22.42 4.37 3.95
CA LEU A 9 -22.26 5.37 2.91
C LEU A 9 -23.58 5.65 2.18
N CYS A 10 -24.36 4.61 1.86
CA CYS A 10 -25.59 4.76 1.07
C CYS A 10 -26.83 5.03 1.91
N ASN A 11 -26.95 4.43 3.09
CA ASN A 11 -28.23 4.39 3.82
C ASN A 11 -28.30 5.36 5.00
N TYR A 12 -27.14 5.80 5.51
CA TYR A 12 -27.09 6.58 6.76
C TYR A 12 -26.32 7.90 6.63
N LEU A 13 -25.58 8.06 5.53
CA LEU A 13 -24.81 9.25 5.25
C LEU A 13 -25.38 9.96 4.02
N HIS A 14 -25.31 11.29 4.00
CA HIS A 14 -25.66 12.08 2.82
C HIS A 14 -24.62 11.91 1.72
N LYS A 15 -24.57 10.71 1.12
CA LYS A 15 -23.56 10.26 0.15
C LYS A 15 -23.22 11.34 -0.86
N ASP A 16 -24.22 11.89 -1.54
CA ASP A 16 -24.05 12.85 -2.64
C ASP A 16 -23.38 14.15 -2.20
N LYS A 17 -23.57 14.54 -0.93
CA LYS A 17 -22.90 15.70 -0.33
C LYS A 17 -21.48 15.40 0.12
N LEU A 18 -21.18 14.14 0.44
CA LEU A 18 -19.93 13.73 1.08
C LEU A 18 -18.88 13.28 0.06
N ILE A 19 -19.28 12.53 -0.98
CA ILE A 19 -18.35 12.02 -2.01
C ILE A 19 -17.66 13.14 -2.80
N ASN A 20 -18.28 14.32 -2.87
CA ASN A 20 -17.73 15.48 -3.58
C ASN A 20 -16.86 16.37 -2.67
N LYS A 21 -16.91 16.16 -1.35
CA LYS A 21 -16.22 17.01 -0.36
C LYS A 21 -15.04 16.31 0.29
N TYR A 22 -15.08 14.99 0.39
CA TYR A 22 -14.07 14.20 1.08
C TYR A 22 -13.60 13.05 0.21
N ASP A 23 -12.30 12.80 0.24
CA ASP A 23 -11.76 11.52 -0.19
C ASP A 23 -12.37 10.39 0.65
N ILE A 24 -12.82 9.32 0.00
CA ILE A 24 -13.46 8.19 0.66
C ILE A 24 -12.42 7.10 0.97
N TRP A 25 -12.43 6.61 2.21
CA TRP A 25 -11.78 5.38 2.64
C TRP A 25 -12.87 4.32 2.87
N LEU A 26 -13.06 3.44 1.90
CA LEU A 26 -14.17 2.49 1.88
C LEU A 26 -13.77 1.15 2.49
N ALA A 27 -14.47 0.71 3.54
CA ALA A 27 -14.35 -0.65 4.08
C ALA A 27 -15.31 -1.59 3.36
N ASN A 28 -14.77 -2.45 2.50
CA ASN A 28 -15.57 -3.33 1.65
C ASN A 28 -14.83 -4.65 1.42
N TRP A 29 -15.11 -5.63 2.29
CA TRP A 29 -14.38 -6.89 2.34
C TRP A 29 -15.05 -7.99 1.52
N GLY A 30 -14.29 -9.02 1.13
CA GLY A 30 -14.83 -10.20 0.43
C GLY A 30 -15.26 -9.94 -1.03
N VAL A 31 -14.88 -8.80 -1.60
CA VAL A 31 -15.18 -8.40 -2.99
C VAL A 31 -13.89 -8.25 -3.79
N SER A 32 -13.96 -8.45 -5.11
CA SER A 32 -12.80 -8.32 -6.00
C SER A 32 -12.39 -6.87 -6.29
N ALA A 33 -13.30 -5.92 -6.05
CA ALA A 33 -13.08 -4.49 -6.22
C ALA A 33 -14.04 -3.70 -5.32
N PRO A 34 -13.71 -2.46 -4.90
CA PRO A 34 -14.60 -1.65 -4.09
C PRO A 34 -15.86 -1.29 -4.88
N SER A 35 -17.04 -1.44 -4.26
CA SER A 35 -18.34 -1.10 -4.87
C SER A 35 -18.53 0.38 -5.21
N TYR A 36 -17.66 1.27 -4.71
CA TYR A 36 -17.68 2.70 -5.01
C TYR A 36 -16.27 3.23 -5.24
N ASN A 37 -16.16 4.28 -6.05
CA ASN A 37 -14.90 4.99 -6.20
C ASN A 37 -14.44 5.54 -4.85
N CYS A 38 -13.20 5.24 -4.48
CA CYS A 38 -12.62 5.63 -3.21
C CYS A 38 -11.14 5.96 -3.38
N ALA A 39 -10.60 6.79 -2.48
CA ALA A 39 -9.18 7.08 -2.44
C ALA A 39 -8.38 5.98 -1.74
N ILE A 40 -9.00 5.30 -0.77
CA ILE A 40 -8.46 4.14 -0.06
C ILE A 40 -9.53 3.06 0.00
N TRP A 41 -9.17 1.82 -0.28
CA TRP A 41 -10.03 0.65 -0.09
C TRP A 41 -9.45 -0.26 0.98
N GLN A 42 -10.18 -0.46 2.08
CA GLN A 42 -9.89 -1.52 3.04
C GLN A 42 -10.56 -2.81 2.54
N TYR A 43 -9.75 -3.74 2.05
CA TYR A 43 -10.23 -4.96 1.37
C TYR A 43 -10.27 -6.19 2.28
N SER A 44 -9.64 -6.12 3.45
CA SER A 44 -9.69 -7.15 4.48
C SER A 44 -9.49 -6.55 5.86
N GLU A 45 -10.16 -7.13 6.86
CA GLU A 45 -9.93 -6.90 8.30
C GLU A 45 -9.11 -8.04 8.96
N ASN A 46 -8.87 -9.13 8.22
CA ASN A 46 -8.27 -10.36 8.70
C ASN A 46 -6.85 -10.59 8.13
N GLY A 47 -6.13 -9.52 7.84
CA GLY A 47 -4.75 -9.59 7.38
C GLY A 47 -3.79 -10.04 8.48
N SER A 48 -2.59 -10.46 8.08
CA SER A 48 -1.49 -10.77 8.99
C SER A 48 -0.21 -10.12 8.49
N VAL A 49 0.48 -9.41 9.38
CA VAL A 49 1.76 -8.75 9.10
C VAL A 49 2.79 -9.26 10.11
N PRO A 50 3.92 -9.83 9.67
CA PRO A 50 4.96 -10.29 10.58
C PRO A 50 5.42 -9.19 11.54
N GLY A 51 5.43 -9.51 12.84
CA GLY A 51 5.76 -8.57 13.90
C GLY A 51 4.56 -7.82 14.50
N ILE A 52 3.35 -8.02 13.98
CA ILE A 52 2.10 -7.52 14.59
C ILE A 52 1.26 -8.70 15.06
N SER A 53 0.90 -8.70 16.34
CA SER A 53 0.01 -9.70 16.93
C SER A 53 -1.45 -9.41 16.60
N GLY A 54 -2.22 -10.45 16.27
CA GLY A 54 -3.64 -10.34 15.94
C GLY A 54 -3.90 -10.04 14.46
N SER A 55 -5.19 -9.92 14.12
CA SER A 55 -5.61 -9.52 12.78
C SER A 55 -5.39 -8.03 12.55
N VAL A 56 -5.09 -7.67 11.30
CA VAL A 56 -4.85 -6.29 10.89
C VAL A 56 -5.59 -5.95 9.60
N ASP A 57 -6.03 -4.71 9.51
CA ASP A 57 -6.68 -4.17 8.31
C ASP A 57 -5.71 -4.04 7.15
N MET A 58 -6.15 -4.47 5.97
CA MET A 58 -5.38 -4.39 4.73
C MET A 58 -6.01 -3.38 3.79
N ASN A 59 -5.18 -2.48 3.25
CA ASN A 59 -5.64 -1.34 2.47
C ASN A 59 -4.91 -1.20 1.14
N TRP A 60 -5.63 -0.79 0.10
CA TRP A 60 -5.08 -0.28 -1.16
C TRP A 60 -5.29 1.23 -1.20
N ILE A 61 -4.23 1.97 -1.51
CA ILE A 61 -4.28 3.43 -1.64
C ILE A 61 -4.20 3.76 -3.13
N TYR A 62 -5.23 4.42 -3.65
CA TYR A 62 -5.33 4.81 -5.06
C TYR A 62 -4.93 6.28 -5.29
N LYS A 63 -5.01 7.11 -4.25
CA LYS A 63 -4.60 8.51 -4.30
C LYS A 63 -3.24 8.70 -3.64
N ASP A 64 -2.34 9.41 -4.32
CA ASP A 64 -1.04 9.75 -3.75
C ASP A 64 -1.19 10.86 -2.70
N TYR A 65 -0.86 10.52 -1.46
CA TYR A 65 -0.86 11.43 -0.30
C TYR A 65 0.55 11.80 0.16
N ILE A 66 1.57 11.21 -0.44
CA ILE A 66 2.96 11.28 0.03
C ILE A 66 3.75 12.27 -0.84
N SER A 67 3.34 12.47 -2.10
CA SER A 67 3.94 13.51 -2.93
C SER A 67 3.53 14.91 -2.46
N THR A 68 4.39 15.53 -1.66
CA THR A 68 4.39 16.98 -1.42
C THR A 68 4.86 17.71 -2.67
N LYS A 69 4.07 17.66 -3.76
CA LYS A 69 4.20 18.65 -4.83
C LYS A 69 3.38 19.88 -4.45
N PRO A 70 3.99 21.06 -4.23
CA PRO A 70 3.22 22.30 -4.12
C PRO A 70 2.41 22.48 -5.40
N ALA A 71 1.12 22.76 -5.23
CA ALA A 71 0.16 22.87 -6.33
C ALA A 71 0.61 23.95 -7.32
N THR A 72 1.03 23.54 -8.52
CA THR A 72 1.07 24.38 -9.72
C THR A 72 0.57 23.58 -10.91
N THR A 73 -0.67 23.90 -11.30
CA THR A 73 -1.24 23.98 -12.66
C THR A 73 -0.63 23.10 -13.79
N LYS A 74 -1.50 22.18 -14.30
CA LYS A 74 -1.59 21.60 -15.66
C LYS A 74 -0.39 20.76 -16.20
N PRO A 75 -0.66 19.79 -17.10
CA PRO A 75 0.05 18.50 -17.16
C PRO A 75 1.31 18.56 -18.03
N VAL A 76 2.45 18.07 -17.52
CA VAL A 76 3.68 17.89 -18.33
C VAL A 76 4.37 16.57 -17.98
N THR A 77 4.79 15.92 -19.06
CA THR A 77 5.35 14.60 -19.29
C THR A 77 6.51 14.16 -18.41
N LYS A 78 6.56 12.84 -18.16
CA LYS A 78 7.64 12.07 -17.53
C LYS A 78 9.00 12.31 -18.20
N PRO A 79 10.08 12.47 -17.41
CA PRO A 79 11.35 11.84 -17.76
C PRO A 79 11.81 10.86 -16.68
N SER A 80 12.00 9.62 -17.10
CA SER A 80 12.74 8.59 -16.36
C SER A 80 14.22 8.97 -16.32
N ASN A 81 14.87 8.91 -15.15
CA ASN A 81 16.29 8.47 -15.00
C ASN A 81 16.72 8.54 -13.52
N VAL A 82 16.70 7.40 -12.81
CA VAL A 82 17.42 7.23 -11.54
C VAL A 82 18.62 6.34 -11.83
N LYS A 83 19.83 6.87 -11.65
CA LYS A 83 21.08 6.09 -11.77
C LYS A 83 21.20 5.11 -10.60
N LYS A 84 21.44 3.84 -10.93
CA LYS A 84 21.70 2.75 -9.98
C LYS A 84 23.19 2.71 -9.66
N THR A 85 23.55 2.83 -8.39
CA THR A 85 24.93 2.62 -7.91
C THR A 85 25.00 1.28 -7.22
N ASP A 86 25.92 0.42 -7.64
CA ASP A 86 26.15 -0.89 -7.03
C ASP A 86 27.19 -0.77 -5.90
N TYR A 87 26.90 -1.42 -4.77
CA TYR A 87 27.81 -1.53 -3.63
C TYR A 87 28.15 -3.00 -3.38
N SER A 88 29.41 -3.27 -3.02
CA SER A 88 29.89 -4.61 -2.63
C SER A 88 30.28 -4.60 -1.16
N VAL A 89 29.69 -5.48 -0.35
CA VAL A 89 30.00 -5.65 1.07
C VAL A 89 30.19 -7.13 1.33
N LYS A 90 31.21 -7.49 2.14
CA LYS A 90 31.43 -8.85 2.62
C LYS A 90 30.71 -9.03 3.95
N VAL A 91 29.95 -10.12 4.07
CA VAL A 91 29.19 -10.45 5.29
C VAL A 91 29.40 -11.92 5.63
N THR A 92 29.63 -12.20 6.91
CA THR A 92 29.72 -13.56 7.46
C THR A 92 28.47 -13.81 8.30
N ALA A 93 27.72 -14.86 7.98
CA ALA A 93 26.50 -15.22 8.71
C ALA A 93 26.55 -16.69 9.14
N GLN A 94 26.08 -16.98 10.35
CA GLN A 94 26.11 -18.32 10.95
C GLN A 94 25.02 -19.25 10.38
N ALA A 95 23.98 -18.67 9.79
CA ALA A 95 22.97 -19.33 8.97
C ALA A 95 22.66 -18.40 7.78
N GLY A 96 22.11 -18.94 6.68
CA GLY A 96 22.01 -18.29 5.35
C GLY A 96 21.58 -16.82 5.32
N LEU A 97 22.04 -16.09 4.29
CA LEU A 97 21.79 -14.66 4.14
C LEU A 97 20.48 -14.41 3.37
N ASN A 98 19.57 -13.64 3.97
CA ASN A 98 18.30 -13.24 3.35
C ASN A 98 18.39 -11.80 2.82
N VAL A 99 18.35 -11.62 1.49
CA VAL A 99 18.35 -10.29 0.84
C VAL A 99 16.96 -9.95 0.32
N ARG A 100 16.46 -8.73 0.58
CA ARG A 100 15.10 -8.27 0.22
C ARG A 100 15.16 -7.05 -0.70
N LYS A 101 14.32 -7.01 -1.75
CA LYS A 101 14.19 -5.86 -2.69
C LYS A 101 13.03 -4.91 -2.34
N GLY A 102 12.20 -5.26 -1.36
CA GLY A 102 11.04 -4.48 -0.91
C GLY A 102 10.28 -5.17 0.23
N ALA A 103 9.15 -4.61 0.67
CA ALA A 103 8.30 -5.20 1.71
C ALA A 103 7.38 -6.28 1.11
N GLY A 104 7.30 -7.46 1.75
CA GLY A 104 6.50 -8.61 1.31
C GLY A 104 7.32 -9.87 1.01
N THR A 105 6.69 -11.04 1.19
CA THR A 105 7.26 -12.40 1.27
C THR A 105 7.83 -12.95 -0.05
N ASN A 106 8.98 -12.47 -0.50
CA ASN A 106 9.81 -13.21 -1.45
C ASN A 106 11.24 -13.24 -0.94
N LEU A 107 11.61 -14.35 -0.29
CA LEU A 107 12.97 -14.62 0.19
C LEU A 107 13.72 -15.38 -0.91
N GLY A 108 14.75 -14.75 -1.47
CA GLY A 108 15.80 -15.49 -2.16
C GLY A 108 16.82 -15.94 -1.12
N THR A 109 16.77 -17.19 -0.71
CA THR A 109 17.75 -17.76 0.22
C THR A 109 19.01 -18.12 -0.56
N PHE A 110 20.13 -17.44 -0.29
CA PHE A 110 21.43 -17.89 -0.78
C PHE A 110 22.01 -18.88 0.24
N PHE A 111 22.01 -20.17 -0.12
CA PHE A 111 22.78 -21.17 0.61
C PHE A 111 24.24 -20.99 0.26
N GLY A 112 25.04 -20.56 1.23
CA GLY A 112 26.47 -20.38 1.08
C GLY A 112 27.14 -21.69 0.63
N ILE A 113 27.96 -21.58 -0.41
CA ILE A 113 28.90 -22.61 -0.82
C ILE A 113 29.95 -22.70 0.31
N HIS A 114 30.23 -23.92 0.78
CA HIS A 114 31.27 -24.20 1.77
C HIS A 114 32.65 -23.75 1.24
N ILE A 115 33.47 -23.28 2.19
CA ILE A 115 34.93 -23.06 2.12
C ILE A 115 35.67 -24.07 1.22
#